data_AF-A0A830F5V4-F1
#
_entry.id   AF-A0A830F5V4-F1
#
_cell.length_a   1.000
_cell.length_b   1.000
_cell.length_c   1.000
_cell.angle_alpha   90.00
_cell.angle_beta   90.00
_cell.angle_gamma   90.00
#
_symmetry.space_group_name_H-M   'P 1'
#
loop_
_entity.id
_entity.type
_entity.pdbx_description
1 polymer ?
#
loop_
_entity_poly.entity_id
_entity_poly.type
_entity_poly.pdbx_seq_one_letter_code
_entity_poly.pdbx_strand_id
1 'polypeptide(L)'
;MSDELEGDDPDVGLYKHGVGELQDTLQNILASHTQLNQRAIDLVKIDLLSASVVLTGVSLSKIHASLLLLAGFFSFGYSIWSCAKVYHPREFKRGLSENAARKIDQDIRDGMSPKTYYRRVYFSYLDPIEEGREAVEREKNDFQNGLWASITAIMFFAGVGFEQVGFRLPILVEVALLVVIPTVAFWGKDNVSGGENLDDVK
;
A
#
# COMPACT_ATOMS: atom_id res chain seq x y z
N MET A 1 -47.67 -33.35 -18.21
CA MET A 1 -47.41 -32.51 -17.03
C MET A 1 -46.16 -33.12 -16.43
N SER A 2 -45.03 -32.73 -16.99
CA SER A 2 -43.74 -33.38 -16.77
C SER A 2 -43.00 -32.55 -15.74
N ASP A 3 -43.02 -33.04 -14.51
CA ASP A 3 -42.01 -32.71 -13.49
C ASP A 3 -40.68 -33.32 -13.96
N GLU A 4 -40.00 -32.64 -14.88
CA GLU A 4 -38.58 -32.89 -15.13
C GLU A 4 -37.80 -32.01 -14.17
N LEU A 5 -37.53 -32.61 -13.02
CA LEU A 5 -36.38 -32.40 -12.14
C LEU A 5 -35.41 -31.34 -12.68
N GLU A 6 -35.57 -30.12 -12.16
CA GLU A 6 -34.58 -29.07 -12.07
C GLU A 6 -33.40 -29.61 -11.25
N GLY A 7 -32.63 -30.50 -11.89
CA GLY A 7 -31.37 -31.01 -11.39
C GLY A 7 -30.40 -29.85 -11.42
N ASP A 8 -30.25 -29.18 -10.28
CA ASP A 8 -29.23 -28.18 -10.03
C ASP A 8 -27.88 -28.79 -10.44
N ASP A 9 -27.36 -28.39 -11.61
CA ASP A 9 -26.12 -28.94 -12.16
C ASP A 9 -25.02 -28.65 -11.14
N PRO A 10 -24.43 -29.68 -10.48
CA PRO A 10 -23.50 -29.49 -9.37
C PRO A 10 -22.30 -28.63 -9.77
N ASP A 11 -21.95 -28.60 -11.07
CA ASP A 11 -20.88 -27.77 -11.60
C ASP A 11 -21.23 -26.28 -11.60
N VAL A 12 -22.52 -25.92 -11.78
CA VAL A 12 -22.98 -24.52 -11.71
C VAL A 12 -22.87 -24.00 -10.28
N GLY A 13 -23.21 -24.82 -9.28
CA GLY A 13 -23.01 -24.51 -7.87
C GLY A 13 -21.56 -24.23 -7.52
N LEU A 14 -20.63 -25.05 -8.04
CA LEU A 14 -19.18 -24.86 -7.85
C LEU A 14 -18.67 -23.55 -8.47
N TYR A 15 -19.02 -23.24 -9.72
CA TYR A 15 -18.58 -21.99 -10.33
C TYR A 15 -19.22 -20.76 -9.68
N LYS A 16 -20.49 -20.84 -9.26
CA LYS A 16 -21.17 -19.76 -8.56
C LYS A 16 -20.52 -19.46 -7.21
N HIS A 17 -20.16 -20.50 -6.46
CA HIS A 17 -19.43 -20.36 -5.20
C HIS A 17 -18.04 -19.75 -5.43
N GLY A 18 -17.29 -20.27 -6.41
CA GLY A 18 -15.96 -19.75 -6.76
C GLY A 18 -15.98 -18.29 -7.24
N VAL A 19 -17.01 -17.87 -7.99
CA VAL A 19 -17.19 -16.45 -8.37
C VAL A 19 -17.44 -15.58 -7.15
N GLY A 20 -18.17 -16.07 -6.14
CA GLY A 20 -18.36 -15.38 -4.87
C GLY A 20 -17.04 -15.17 -4.12
N GLU A 21 -16.23 -16.21 -3.96
CA GLU A 21 -14.91 -16.11 -3.32
C GLU A 21 -13.96 -15.17 -4.06
N LEU A 22 -13.97 -15.18 -5.39
CA LEU A 22 -13.15 -14.28 -6.22
C LEU A 22 -13.62 -12.83 -6.08
N GLN A 23 -14.94 -12.61 -5.96
CA GLN A 23 -15.49 -11.28 -5.69
C GLN A 23 -15.06 -10.77 -4.32
N ASP A 24 -15.17 -11.59 -3.28
CA ASP A 24 -14.73 -11.22 -1.92
C ASP A 24 -13.23 -10.92 -1.90
N THR A 25 -12.42 -11.72 -2.62
CA THR A 25 -10.99 -11.49 -2.78
C THR A 25 -10.70 -10.15 -3.47
N LEU A 26 -11.39 -9.83 -4.55
CA LEU A 26 -11.22 -8.56 -5.26
C LEU A 26 -11.65 -7.36 -4.39
N GLN A 27 -12.73 -7.49 -3.62
CA GLN A 27 -13.16 -6.45 -2.66
C GLN A 27 -12.13 -6.24 -1.56
N ASN A 28 -11.52 -7.31 -1.05
CA ASN A 28 -10.44 -7.22 -0.07
C ASN A 28 -9.20 -6.53 -0.65
N ILE A 29 -8.82 -6.83 -1.89
CA ILE A 29 -7.71 -6.16 -2.60
C ILE A 29 -8.00 -4.66 -2.76
N LEU A 30 -9.20 -4.30 -3.20
CA LEU A 30 -9.66 -2.91 -3.35
C LEU A 30 -9.64 -2.13 -2.03
N ALA A 31 -10.13 -2.76 -0.96
CA ALA A 31 -10.11 -2.18 0.38
C ALA A 31 -8.67 -1.95 0.85
N SER A 32 -7.76 -2.90 0.61
CA SER A 32 -6.35 -2.80 0.96
C SER A 32 -5.65 -1.66 0.22
N HIS A 33 -5.86 -1.52 -1.10
CA HIS A 33 -5.37 -0.38 -1.89
C HIS A 33 -5.83 0.97 -1.32
N THR A 34 -7.14 1.09 -1.02
CA THR A 34 -7.71 2.32 -0.47
C THR A 34 -7.10 2.65 0.90
N GLN A 35 -6.91 1.64 1.74
CA GLN A 35 -6.28 1.80 3.05
C GLN A 35 -4.81 2.22 2.94
N LEU A 36 -4.04 1.59 2.06
CA LEU A 36 -2.62 1.95 1.81
C LEU A 36 -2.51 3.39 1.29
N ASN A 37 -3.36 3.76 0.35
CA ASN A 37 -3.42 5.13 -0.17
C ASN A 37 -3.72 6.16 0.94
N GLN A 38 -4.73 5.90 1.76
CA GLN A 38 -5.06 6.78 2.89
C GLN A 38 -3.90 6.90 3.88
N ARG A 39 -3.22 5.79 4.20
CA ARG A 39 -2.04 5.79 5.09
C ARG A 39 -0.86 6.55 4.48
N ALA A 40 -0.63 6.45 3.17
CA ALA A 40 0.41 7.21 2.47
C ALA A 40 0.12 8.72 2.53
N ILE A 41 -1.13 9.13 2.34
CA ILE A 41 -1.54 10.53 2.47
C ILE A 41 -1.30 11.03 3.90
N ASP A 42 -1.70 10.26 4.91
CA ASP A 42 -1.54 10.66 6.31
C ASP A 42 -0.06 10.74 6.71
N LEU A 43 0.79 9.84 6.19
CA LEU A 43 2.23 9.91 6.36
C LEU A 43 2.82 11.19 5.74
N VAL A 44 2.44 11.55 4.51
CA VAL A 44 2.89 12.79 3.85
C VAL A 44 2.48 14.04 4.64
N LYS A 45 1.28 14.05 5.24
CA LYS A 45 0.85 15.16 6.10
C LYS A 45 1.74 15.29 7.34
N ILE A 46 2.05 14.18 8.01
CA ILE A 46 2.92 14.16 9.19
C ILE A 46 4.32 14.68 8.81
N ASP A 47 4.84 14.19 7.70
CA ASP A 47 6.14 14.62 7.17
C ASP A 47 6.16 16.13 6.91
N LEU A 48 5.13 16.67 6.24
CA LEU A 48 5.02 18.11 5.95
C LEU A 48 4.96 18.96 7.22
N LEU A 49 4.24 18.49 8.26
CA LEU A 49 4.19 19.16 9.56
C LEU A 49 5.57 19.16 10.22
N SER A 50 6.26 18.02 10.21
CA SER A 50 7.60 17.89 10.82
C SER A 50 8.61 18.82 10.16
N ALA A 51 8.67 18.83 8.83
CA ALA A 51 9.56 19.70 8.05
C ALA A 51 9.24 21.18 8.28
N SER A 52 7.95 21.55 8.39
CA SER A 52 7.53 22.93 8.64
C SER A 52 8.00 23.44 10.00
N VAL A 53 7.90 22.63 11.06
CA VAL A 53 8.39 22.98 12.39
C VAL A 53 9.90 23.19 12.37
N VAL A 54 10.64 22.29 11.72
CA VAL A 54 12.11 22.37 11.64
C VAL A 54 12.56 23.59 10.84
N LEU A 55 11.95 23.85 9.68
CA LEU A 55 12.24 25.02 8.85
C LEU A 55 12.00 26.32 9.62
N THR A 56 10.90 26.38 10.38
CA THR A 56 10.59 27.55 11.23
C THR A 56 11.66 27.73 12.30
N GLY A 57 12.07 26.65 12.98
CA GLY A 57 13.15 26.67 13.95
C GLY A 57 14.48 27.17 13.35
N VAL A 58 14.89 26.58 12.22
CA VAL A 58 16.14 26.96 11.52
C VAL A 58 16.11 28.43 11.11
N SER A 59 14.98 28.91 10.58
CA SER A 59 14.82 30.30 10.14
C SER A 59 14.94 31.30 11.30
N LEU A 60 14.49 30.93 12.50
CA LEU A 60 14.56 31.79 13.68
C LEU A 60 15.95 31.79 14.32
N SER A 61 16.66 30.65 14.29
CA SER A 61 17.91 30.47 15.03
C SER A 61 19.17 31.04 14.34
N LYS A 62 19.09 31.54 13.10
CA LYS A 62 20.26 31.97 12.28
C LYS A 62 21.38 30.91 12.18
N ILE A 63 21.05 29.64 12.41
CA ILE A 63 22.01 28.52 12.37
C ILE A 63 22.32 28.16 10.92
N HIS A 64 23.59 27.89 10.63
CA HIS A 64 24.04 27.44 9.32
C HIS A 64 23.51 26.05 8.99
N ALA A 65 23.35 25.76 7.69
CA ALA A 65 22.92 24.45 7.22
C ALA A 65 23.84 23.34 7.79
N SER A 66 23.29 22.47 8.65
CA SER A 66 23.99 21.29 9.16
C SER A 66 23.82 20.11 8.22
N LEU A 67 24.73 19.13 8.30
CA LEU A 67 24.65 17.93 7.47
C LEU A 67 23.40 17.10 7.81
N LEU A 68 22.99 17.11 9.07
CA LEU A 68 21.76 16.47 9.54
C LEU A 68 20.52 17.11 8.89
N LEU A 69 20.49 18.43 8.72
CA LEU A 69 19.38 19.11 8.04
C LEU A 69 19.26 18.68 6.57
N LEU A 70 20.39 18.63 5.86
CA LEU A 70 20.42 18.14 4.47
C LEU A 70 19.96 16.68 4.37
N ALA A 71 20.49 15.80 5.21
CA ALA A 71 20.11 14.38 5.24
C ALA A 71 18.63 14.18 5.59
N GLY A 72 18.10 14.98 6.51
CA GLY A 72 16.68 15.03 6.85
C GLY A 72 15.81 15.39 5.64
N PHE A 73 16.17 16.43 4.89
CA PHE A 73 15.43 16.81 3.67
C PHE A 73 15.52 15.79 2.54
N PHE A 74 16.68 15.16 2.33
CA PHE A 74 16.79 14.08 1.34
C PHE A 74 15.91 12.88 1.72
N SER A 75 15.91 12.49 3.00
CA SER A 75 15.07 11.39 3.50
C SER A 75 13.58 11.72 3.41
N PHE A 76 13.20 12.96 3.75
CA PHE A 76 11.86 13.48 3.59
C PHE A 76 11.40 13.48 2.12
N GLY A 77 12.25 13.95 1.20
CA GLY A 77 11.96 13.94 -0.23
C GLY A 77 11.76 12.52 -0.77
N TYR A 78 12.59 11.57 -0.31
CA TYR A 78 12.45 10.17 -0.66
C TYR A 78 11.17 9.54 -0.08
N SER A 79 10.78 9.91 1.15
CA SER A 79 9.50 9.50 1.76
C SER A 79 8.32 9.92 0.89
N ILE A 80 8.25 11.21 0.52
CA ILE A 80 7.19 11.74 -0.34
C ILE A 80 7.18 11.05 -1.70
N TRP A 81 8.36 10.87 -2.32
CA TRP A 81 8.47 10.18 -3.61
C TRP A 81 7.93 8.75 -3.55
N SER A 82 8.24 8.02 -2.48
CA SER A 82 7.78 6.64 -2.28
C SER A 82 6.27 6.60 -2.03
N CYS A 83 5.73 7.50 -1.21
CA CYS A 83 4.29 7.65 -1.00
C CYS A 83 3.54 8.06 -2.27
N ALA A 84 4.14 8.88 -3.13
CA ALA A 84 3.54 9.28 -4.40
C ALA A 84 3.37 8.11 -5.37
N LYS A 85 4.23 7.09 -5.31
CA LYS A 85 4.07 5.85 -6.10
C LYS A 85 2.88 5.00 -5.65
N VAL A 86 2.60 5.00 -4.35
CA VAL A 86 1.41 4.35 -3.76
C VAL A 86 0.14 5.11 -4.14
N TYR A 87 0.25 6.42 -4.37
CA TYR A 87 -0.84 7.28 -4.78
C TYR A 87 -1.17 7.11 -6.28
N HIS A 88 -1.93 6.07 -6.61
CA HIS A 88 -2.59 5.97 -7.92
C HIS A 88 -4.05 5.51 -7.78
N PRO A 89 -5.04 6.37 -8.13
CA PRO A 89 -6.44 5.95 -8.13
C PRO A 89 -6.64 4.94 -9.26
N ARG A 90 -6.73 3.65 -8.92
CA ARG A 90 -7.12 2.60 -9.86
C ARG A 90 -8.63 2.44 -9.84
N GLU A 91 -9.26 2.84 -10.93
CA GLU A 91 -10.65 2.46 -11.20
C GLU A 91 -10.66 1.00 -11.69
N PHE A 92 -11.00 0.07 -10.81
CA PHE A 92 -11.31 -1.30 -11.24
C PHE A 92 -12.64 -1.27 -11.98
N LYS A 93 -12.60 -1.01 -13.29
CA LYS A 93 -13.78 -0.90 -14.18
C LYS A 93 -14.54 -2.22 -14.40
N ARG A 94 -14.18 -3.30 -13.72
CA ARG A 94 -14.77 -4.63 -13.94
C ARG A 94 -15.04 -5.36 -12.63
N GLY A 95 -15.94 -4.81 -11.83
CA GLY A 95 -16.79 -5.59 -10.94
C GLY A 95 -18.18 -5.60 -11.54
N LEU A 96 -18.83 -6.77 -11.60
CA LEU A 96 -20.21 -6.98 -12.06
C LEU A 96 -21.09 -5.74 -11.81
N SER A 97 -21.28 -4.96 -12.87
CA SER A 97 -22.12 -3.75 -12.85
C SER A 97 -23.50 -4.10 -12.27
N GLU A 98 -24.23 -3.12 -11.75
CA GLU A 98 -25.68 -3.25 -11.46
C GLU A 98 -26.49 -3.84 -12.66
N ASN A 99 -25.91 -3.77 -13.87
CA ASN A 99 -26.44 -4.39 -15.09
C ASN A 99 -26.02 -5.85 -15.31
N ALA A 100 -25.18 -6.46 -14.46
CA ALA A 100 -24.72 -7.83 -14.59
C ALA A 100 -25.86 -8.83 -14.45
N ALA A 101 -26.78 -8.62 -13.50
CA ALA A 101 -27.99 -9.43 -13.39
C ALA A 101 -28.87 -9.33 -14.65
N ARG A 102 -28.97 -8.14 -15.25
CA ARG A 102 -29.67 -7.93 -16.53
C ARG A 102 -28.96 -8.61 -17.70
N LYS A 103 -27.63 -8.57 -17.72
CA LYS A 103 -26.80 -9.20 -18.75
C LYS A 103 -26.82 -10.72 -18.64
N ILE A 104 -26.89 -11.26 -17.42
CA ILE A 104 -27.11 -12.69 -17.14
C ILE A 104 -28.47 -13.12 -17.71
N ASP A 105 -29.54 -12.38 -17.42
CA ASP A 105 -30.88 -12.69 -17.94
C ASP A 105 -30.91 -12.62 -19.48
N GLN A 106 -30.18 -11.66 -20.07
CA GLN A 106 -30.08 -11.51 -21.52
C GLN A 106 -29.26 -12.64 -22.17
N ASP A 107 -28.08 -12.98 -21.63
CA ASP A 107 -27.21 -14.04 -22.16
C ASP A 107 -27.87 -15.43 -22.03
N ILE A 108 -28.65 -15.66 -20.96
CA ILE A 108 -29.45 -16.90 -20.78
C ILE A 108 -30.60 -16.95 -21.80
N ARG A 109 -31.29 -15.82 -22.04
CA ARG A 109 -32.34 -15.73 -23.09
C ARG A 109 -31.78 -15.94 -24.49
N ASP A 110 -30.53 -15.54 -24.74
CA ASP A 110 -29.81 -15.75 -26.00
C ASP A 110 -29.24 -17.18 -26.16
N GLY A 111 -29.56 -18.09 -25.22
CA GLY A 111 -29.24 -19.51 -25.31
C GLY A 111 -27.89 -19.92 -24.73
N MET A 112 -27.20 -19.03 -23.99
CA MET A 112 -25.98 -19.39 -23.28
C MET A 112 -26.31 -20.26 -22.06
N SER A 113 -25.68 -21.43 -21.95
CA SER A 113 -25.87 -22.26 -20.76
C SER A 113 -25.29 -21.56 -19.52
N PRO A 114 -25.97 -21.58 -18.37
CA PRO A 114 -25.50 -20.99 -17.12
C PRO A 114 -24.07 -21.42 -16.75
N LYS A 115 -23.73 -22.68 -17.01
CA LYS A 115 -22.37 -23.24 -16.84
C LYS A 115 -21.31 -22.50 -17.65
N THR A 116 -21.60 -22.21 -18.92
CA THR A 116 -20.66 -21.48 -19.80
C THR A 116 -20.46 -20.04 -19.33
N TYR A 117 -21.54 -19.41 -18.86
CA TYR A 117 -21.50 -18.07 -18.29
C TYR A 117 -20.60 -18.02 -17.04
N TYR A 118 -20.93 -18.83 -16.01
CA TYR A 118 -20.19 -18.81 -14.75
C TYR A 118 -18.73 -19.24 -14.91
N ARG A 119 -18.44 -20.19 -15.80
CA ARG A 119 -17.06 -20.56 -16.15
C ARG A 119 -16.30 -19.38 -16.75
N ARG A 120 -16.90 -18.64 -17.70
CA ARG A 120 -16.26 -17.46 -18.31
C ARG A 120 -16.00 -16.37 -17.28
N VAL A 121 -16.97 -16.11 -16.41
CA VAL A 121 -16.83 -15.12 -15.33
C VAL A 121 -15.72 -15.52 -14.38
N TYR A 122 -15.70 -16.77 -13.92
CA TYR A 122 -14.65 -17.31 -13.05
C TYR A 122 -13.24 -17.07 -13.61
N PHE A 123 -13.00 -17.45 -14.87
CA PHE A 123 -11.69 -17.23 -15.49
C PHE A 123 -11.36 -15.75 -15.74
N SER A 124 -12.36 -14.89 -15.91
CA SER A 124 -12.13 -13.45 -16.08
C SER A 124 -11.65 -12.73 -14.82
N TYR A 125 -11.77 -13.36 -13.65
CA TYR A 125 -11.29 -12.84 -12.36
C TYR A 125 -9.87 -13.29 -12.00
N LEU A 126 -9.33 -14.34 -12.64
CA LEU A 126 -8.01 -14.86 -12.30
C LEU A 126 -6.90 -13.84 -12.60
N ASP A 127 -6.81 -13.36 -13.84
CA ASP A 127 -5.76 -12.41 -14.23
C ASP A 127 -5.80 -11.12 -13.38
N PRO A 128 -6.96 -10.47 -13.15
CA PRO A 128 -7.02 -9.27 -12.32
C PRO A 128 -6.69 -9.48 -10.84
N ILE A 129 -6.97 -10.66 -10.28
CA ILE A 129 -6.65 -10.96 -8.88
C ILE A 129 -5.14 -11.17 -8.72
N GLU A 130 -4.51 -11.88 -9.64
CA GLU A 130 -3.06 -12.08 -9.64
C GLU A 130 -2.33 -10.73 -9.83
N GLU A 131 -2.72 -9.96 -10.86
CA GLU A 131 -2.19 -8.61 -11.09
C GLU A 131 -2.45 -7.66 -9.91
N GLY A 132 -3.62 -7.76 -9.28
CA GLY A 132 -4.01 -6.98 -8.12
C GLY A 132 -3.16 -7.30 -6.90
N ARG A 133 -2.92 -8.59 -6.63
CA ARG A 133 -2.09 -9.04 -5.51
C ARG A 133 -0.64 -8.58 -5.65
N GLU A 134 -0.05 -8.74 -6.84
CA GLU A 134 1.30 -8.25 -7.12
C GLU A 134 1.40 -6.73 -7.03
N ALA A 135 0.34 -6.01 -7.40
CA ALA A 135 0.29 -4.56 -7.27
C ALA A 135 0.23 -4.13 -5.80
N VAL A 136 -0.65 -4.73 -4.98
CA VAL A 136 -0.72 -4.46 -3.54
C VAL A 136 0.61 -4.73 -2.86
N GLU A 137 1.29 -5.82 -3.18
CA GLU A 137 2.58 -6.14 -2.54
C GLU A 137 3.67 -5.12 -2.92
N ARG A 138 3.69 -4.67 -4.18
CA ARG A 138 4.58 -3.58 -4.61
C ARG A 138 4.27 -2.27 -3.90
N GLU A 139 2.99 -1.89 -3.81
CA GLU A 139 2.55 -0.68 -3.12
C GLU A 139 2.85 -0.74 -1.61
N LYS A 140 2.69 -1.90 -0.99
CA LYS A 140 3.06 -2.14 0.41
C LYS A 140 4.56 -1.94 0.62
N ASN A 141 5.40 -2.49 -0.25
CA ASN A 141 6.85 -2.30 -0.18
C ASN A 141 7.23 -0.82 -0.41
N ASP A 142 6.63 -0.14 -1.39
CA ASP A 142 6.85 1.30 -1.62
C ASP A 142 6.40 2.14 -0.42
N PHE A 143 5.26 1.82 0.19
CA PHE A 143 4.79 2.47 1.42
C PHE A 143 5.76 2.22 2.59
N GLN A 144 6.23 0.99 2.79
CA GLN A 144 7.22 0.68 3.83
C GLN A 144 8.52 1.45 3.63
N ASN A 145 9.02 1.54 2.39
CA ASN A 145 10.19 2.36 2.08
C ASN A 145 9.95 3.83 2.42
N GLY A 146 8.77 4.36 2.10
CA GLY A 146 8.34 5.71 2.49
C GLY A 146 8.31 5.92 4.00
N LEU A 147 7.68 4.99 4.73
CA LEU A 147 7.58 5.02 6.20
C LEU A 147 8.94 5.05 6.88
N TRP A 148 9.87 4.18 6.49
CA TRP A 148 11.20 4.12 7.09
C TRP A 148 12.04 5.35 6.74
N ALA A 149 11.86 5.92 5.54
CA ALA A 149 12.49 7.17 5.17
C ALA A 149 11.92 8.36 5.94
N SER A 150 10.61 8.38 6.22
CA SER A 150 9.97 9.36 7.11
C SER A 150 10.54 9.29 8.53
N ILE A 151 10.62 8.09 9.12
CA ILE A 151 11.25 7.87 10.44
C ILE A 151 12.69 8.40 10.45
N THR A 152 13.45 8.08 9.41
CA THR A 152 14.83 8.57 9.23
C THR A 152 14.90 10.09 9.18
N ALA A 153 14.00 10.73 8.41
CA ALA A 153 13.91 12.18 8.31
C ALA A 153 13.59 12.83 9.66
N ILE A 154 12.61 12.29 10.40
CA ILE A 154 12.22 12.78 11.72
C ILE A 154 13.39 12.68 12.70
N MET A 155 14.16 11.58 12.68
CA MET A 155 15.33 11.42 13.55
C MET A 155 16.43 12.45 13.24
N PHE A 156 16.70 12.71 11.95
CA PHE A 156 17.63 13.76 11.56
C PHE A 156 17.16 15.14 11.98
N PHE A 157 15.88 15.44 11.77
CA PHE A 157 15.26 16.69 12.19
C PHE A 157 15.25 16.89 13.71
N ALA A 158 15.06 15.82 14.49
CA ALA A 158 15.18 15.85 15.94
C ALA A 158 16.63 16.17 16.38
N GLY A 159 17.62 15.61 15.68
CA GLY A 159 19.04 15.96 15.88
C GLY A 159 19.31 17.45 15.65
N VAL A 160 18.78 18.01 14.57
CA VAL A 160 18.85 19.47 14.31
C VAL A 160 18.17 20.26 15.42
N GLY A 161 16.98 19.84 15.86
CA GLY A 161 16.28 20.49 16.98
C GLY A 161 17.11 20.52 18.27
N PHE A 162 17.84 19.44 18.56
CA PHE A 162 18.73 19.37 19.72
C PHE A 162 19.89 20.39 19.63
N GLU A 163 20.47 20.56 18.44
CA GLU A 163 21.49 21.58 18.19
C GLU A 163 20.96 23.00 18.41
N GLN A 164 19.69 23.26 18.09
CA GLN A 164 19.06 24.58 18.24
C GLN A 164 18.87 24.99 19.71
N VAL A 165 18.70 24.04 20.63
CA VAL A 165 18.49 24.31 22.07
C VAL A 165 19.80 24.61 22.81
N GLY A 166 20.93 24.69 22.09
CA GLY A 166 22.23 25.11 22.64
C GLY A 166 23.25 24.00 22.80
N PHE A 167 22.90 22.76 22.40
CA PHE A 167 23.83 21.64 22.38
C PHE A 167 24.46 21.49 21.00
N ARG A 168 25.52 22.27 20.72
CA ARG A 168 26.30 22.07 19.49
C ARG A 168 26.95 20.69 19.50
N LEU A 169 26.51 19.81 18.61
CA LEU A 169 27.12 18.51 18.44
C LEU A 169 28.51 18.69 17.79
N PRO A 170 29.53 17.95 18.25
CA PRO A 170 30.79 17.90 17.52
C PRO A 170 30.56 17.19 16.17
N ILE A 171 31.29 17.59 15.12
CA ILE A 171 31.14 17.06 13.75
C ILE A 171 31.24 15.52 13.72
N LEU A 172 32.06 14.91 14.58
CA LEU A 172 32.16 13.46 14.69
C LEU A 172 30.84 12.79 15.09
N VAL A 173 30.04 13.43 15.95
CA VAL A 173 28.73 12.93 16.36
C VAL A 173 27.71 13.12 15.23
N GLU A 174 27.74 14.25 14.50
CA GLU A 174 26.91 14.42 13.31
C GLU A 174 27.18 13.32 12.27
N VAL A 175 28.46 13.05 11.98
CA VAL A 175 28.87 11.99 11.05
C VAL A 175 28.45 10.60 11.56
N ALA A 176 28.59 10.33 12.85
CA ALA A 176 28.13 9.08 13.44
C ALA A 176 26.60 8.91 13.29
N LEU A 177 25.81 9.95 13.54
CA LEU A 177 24.36 9.92 13.37
C LEU A 177 23.95 9.70 11.91
N LEU A 178 24.68 10.28 10.95
CA LEU A 178 24.45 10.05 9.51
C LEU A 178 24.63 8.58 9.10
N VAL A 179 25.41 7.79 9.85
CA VAL A 179 25.59 6.36 9.58
C VAL A 179 24.62 5.52 10.41
N VAL A 180 24.48 5.82 11.70
CA VAL A 180 23.67 5.03 12.63
C VAL A 180 22.19 5.10 12.27
N ILE A 181 21.65 6.30 11.99
CA ILE A 181 20.21 6.46 11.75
C ILE A 181 19.76 5.64 10.52
N PRO A 182 20.40 5.75 9.33
CA PRO A 182 20.01 4.95 8.19
C PRO A 182 20.24 3.45 8.39
N THR A 183 21.31 3.06 9.08
CA THR A 183 21.60 1.64 9.35
C THR A 183 20.51 1.01 10.22
N VAL A 184 20.08 1.71 11.29
CA VAL A 184 19.01 1.25 12.17
C VAL A 184 17.67 1.23 11.43
N ALA A 185 17.39 2.24 10.60
CA ALA A 185 16.16 2.28 9.81
C ALA A 185 16.10 1.12 8.78
N PHE A 186 17.22 0.84 8.11
CA PHE A 186 17.30 -0.26 7.16
C PHE A 186 17.18 -1.63 7.85
N TRP A 187 17.86 -1.83 8.98
CA TRP A 187 17.73 -3.04 9.78
C TRP A 187 16.31 -3.24 10.33
N GLY A 188 15.67 -2.16 10.78
CA GLY A 188 14.27 -2.17 11.21
C GLY A 188 13.33 -2.57 10.09
N LYS A 189 13.54 -2.05 8.88
CA LYS A 189 12.80 -2.44 7.68
C LYS A 189 12.92 -3.94 7.40
N ASP A 190 14.15 -4.45 7.35
CA ASP A 190 14.41 -5.85 7.02
C ASP A 190 13.78 -6.83 8.02
N ASN A 191 13.77 -6.49 9.32
CA ASN A 191 13.13 -7.33 10.33
C ASN A 191 11.60 -7.28 10.28
N VAL A 192 11.02 -6.13 9.93
CA VAL A 192 9.56 -6.00 9.77
C VAL A 192 9.09 -6.69 8.49
N SER A 193 9.86 -6.61 7.41
CA SER A 193 9.56 -7.29 6.14
C SER A 193 9.87 -8.79 6.17
N GLY A 194 10.84 -9.23 6.98
CA GLY A 194 11.22 -10.64 7.14
C GLY A 194 10.34 -11.44 8.11
N GLY A 195 9.51 -10.75 8.92
CA GLY A 195 8.60 -11.37 9.89
C GLY A 195 7.35 -12.02 9.30
N GLU A 196 7.09 -11.88 8.00
CA GLU A 196 5.99 -12.55 7.28
C GLU A 196 6.38 -13.94 6.72
N ASN A 197 7.52 -14.51 7.12
CA ASN A 197 7.86 -15.92 6.90
C ASN A 197 7.60 -16.77 8.17
N LEU A 198 6.40 -16.64 8.73
CA LEU A 198 5.85 -17.56 9.74
C LEU A 198 4.66 -18.33 9.15
N ASP A 199 4.87 -18.90 7.96
CA ASP A 199 4.11 -20.06 7.46
C ASP A 199 4.70 -21.40 7.96
N ASP A 200 5.65 -21.37 8.90
CA ASP A 200 6.10 -22.55 9.63
C ASP A 200 5.96 -22.32 11.13
N VAL A 201 4.81 -22.74 11.69
CA VAL A 201 4.70 -23.59 12.90
C VAL A 201 3.21 -23.83 13.19
N LYS A 202 2.78 -25.01 12.72
CA LYS A 202 1.61 -25.85 13.08
C LYS A 202 0.22 -25.50 12.54
#